data_AF-A0A399NVP1-F1
#
_entry.id   AF-A0A399NVP1-F1
#
_cell.length_a   1.000
_cell.length_b   1.000
_cell.length_c   1.000
_cell.angle_alpha   90.00
_cell.angle_beta   90.00
_cell.angle_gamma   90.00
#
_symmetry.space_group_name_H-M   'P 1'
#
loop_
_entity.id
_entity.type
_entity.pdbx_description
1 polymer ?
#
loop_
_entity_poly.entity_id
_entity_poly.type
_entity_poly.pdbx_seq_one_letter_code
_entity_poly.pdbx_strand_id
1 'polypeptide(L)' 'DSSTLRQAVFRRRPGHPALLGRDHWQPLAAEVRGDAGARAYLAAHGALLVETADLSTGEDVDRRPRRGDA' A
#
# COMPACT_ATOMS: atom_id res chain seq x y z
N ASP A 1 17.85 -3.64 2.27
CA ASP A 1 17.40 -4.20 3.56
C ASP A 1 16.34 -5.27 3.29
N SER A 2 16.54 -6.52 3.70
CA SER A 2 15.63 -7.64 3.41
C SER A 2 14.42 -7.68 4.34
N SER A 3 14.49 -7.01 5.49
CA SER A 3 13.41 -6.91 6.48
C SER A 3 12.64 -5.59 6.39
N THR A 4 12.86 -4.80 5.33
CA THR A 4 12.11 -3.55 5.14
C THR A 4 10.62 -3.82 5.00
N LEU A 5 9.81 -3.07 5.74
CA LEU A 5 8.38 -2.97 5.51
C LEU A 5 7.97 -1.50 5.58
N ARG A 6 7.54 -0.93 4.47
CA ARG A 6 7.19 0.50 4.37
C ARG A 6 5.91 0.67 3.57
N GLN A 7 5.13 1.68 3.91
CA GLN A 7 3.90 2.01 3.19
C GLN A 7 3.79 3.52 2.97
N ALA A 8 3.48 3.92 1.75
CA ALA A 8 3.17 5.30 1.44
C ALA A 8 1.92 5.75 2.20
N VAL A 9 1.91 7.01 2.62
CA VAL A 9 0.80 7.66 3.31
C VAL A 9 0.53 8.99 2.61
N PHE A 10 -0.75 9.29 2.46
CA PHE A 10 -1.24 10.54 1.89
C PHE A 10 -2.16 11.20 2.90
N ARG A 11 -1.68 12.28 3.55
CA ARG A 11 -2.43 13.00 4.59
C ARG A 11 -2.92 12.06 5.69
N ARG A 12 -2.00 11.26 6.24
CA ARG A 12 -2.27 10.23 7.27
C ARG A 12 -3.13 9.04 6.83
N ARG A 13 -3.49 8.93 5.54
CA ARG A 13 -4.18 7.75 5.01
C ARG A 13 -3.16 6.82 4.34
N PRO A 14 -2.95 5.59 4.84
CA PRO A 14 -2.10 4.61 4.17
C PRO A 14 -2.62 4.30 2.76
N GLY A 15 -1.71 4.25 1.79
CA GLY A 15 -1.99 4.01 0.39
C GLY A 15 -0.89 3.20 -0.30
N HIS A 16 -0.83 3.28 -1.62
CA HIS A 16 0.19 2.65 -2.46
C HIS A 16 1.27 3.65 -2.91
N PRO A 17 2.52 3.20 -3.13
CA PRO A 17 2.99 1.82 -3.03
C PRO A 17 3.27 1.35 -1.59
N ALA A 18 3.29 0.03 -1.41
CA ALA A 18 3.87 -0.64 -0.24
C ALA A 18 5.17 -1.34 -0.66
N LEU A 19 6.24 -1.18 0.12
CA LEU A 19 7.54 -1.80 -0.12
C LEU A 19 7.74 -2.97 0.85
N LEU A 20 7.99 -4.15 0.29
CA LEU A 20 8.20 -5.37 1.05
C LEU A 20 9.59 -5.94 0.75
N GLY A 21 10.40 -6.01 1.80
CA GLY A 21 11.66 -6.74 1.82
C GLY A 21 11.43 -8.24 1.66
N ARG A 22 12.46 -8.94 1.21
CA ARG A 22 12.41 -10.36 0.89
C ARG A 22 11.94 -11.25 2.06
N ASP A 23 12.25 -10.85 3.29
CA ASP A 23 11.90 -11.62 4.49
C ASP A 23 10.38 -11.62 4.76
N HIS A 24 9.64 -10.67 4.21
CA HIS A 24 8.18 -10.57 4.34
C HIS A 24 7.40 -11.37 3.29
N TRP A 25 8.05 -11.87 2.23
CA TRP A 25 7.33 -12.46 1.09
C TRP A 25 6.60 -13.75 1.46
N GLN A 26 7.30 -14.71 2.07
CA GLN A 26 6.72 -15.99 2.47
C GLN A 26 5.66 -15.83 3.58
N PRO A 27 5.91 -15.07 4.67
CA PRO A 27 4.88 -14.81 5.67
C PRO A 27 3.62 -14.15 5.11
N LEU A 28 3.77 -13.11 4.27
CA LEU A 28 2.62 -12.44 3.65
C LEU A 28 1.81 -13.40 2.76
N ALA A 29 2.50 -14.19 1.92
CA ALA A 29 1.85 -15.14 1.02
C ALA A 29 0.98 -16.18 1.75
N ALA A 30 1.35 -16.55 2.99
CA ALA A 30 0.59 -17.47 3.82
C ALA A 30 -0.69 -16.85 4.43
N GLU A 31 -0.80 -15.52 4.48
CA GLU A 31 -1.92 -14.79 5.07
C GLU A 31 -2.95 -14.33 4.04
N VAL A 32 -2.51 -13.92 2.85
CA VAL A 32 -3.39 -13.42 1.78
C VAL A 32 -4.33 -14.52 1.27
N ARG A 33 -5.63 -14.22 1.23
CA ARG A 33 -6.67 -15.16 0.82
C ARG A 33 -7.85 -14.40 0.20
N GLY A 34 -8.32 -14.86 -0.95
CA GLY A 34 -9.47 -14.24 -1.64
C GLY A 34 -9.25 -12.74 -1.87
N ASP A 35 -10.16 -11.92 -1.35
CA ASP A 35 -10.15 -10.45 -1.45
C ASP A 35 -9.39 -9.74 -0.31
N ALA A 36 -8.74 -10.52 0.57
CA ALA A 36 -7.92 -9.98 1.64
C ALA A 36 -6.45 -9.91 1.21
N GLY A 37 -6.02 -8.71 0.81
CA GLY A 37 -4.62 -8.41 0.48
C GLY A 37 -3.73 -8.11 1.70
N ALA A 38 -2.57 -7.51 1.44
CA ALA A 38 -1.52 -7.29 2.44
C ALA A 38 -1.83 -6.25 3.55
N ARG A 39 -2.98 -5.57 3.48
CA ARG A 39 -3.32 -4.47 4.41
C ARG A 39 -3.25 -4.90 5.89
N ALA A 40 -3.79 -6.07 6.21
CA ALA A 40 -3.76 -6.59 7.59
C ALA A 40 -2.34 -6.95 8.02
N TYR A 41 -1.56 -7.59 7.15
CA TYR A 41 -0.16 -7.94 7.38
C TYR A 41 0.69 -6.69 7.67
N LEU A 42 0.56 -5.65 6.85
CA LEU A 42 1.30 -4.38 7.02
C LEU A 42 1.03 -3.73 8.37
N ALA A 43 -0.24 -3.71 8.80
CA ALA A 43 -0.63 -3.16 10.09
C ALA A 43 -0.10 -4.00 11.26
N ALA A 44 -0.21 -5.33 11.18
CA ALA A 44 0.23 -6.25 12.22
C ALA A 44 1.77 -6.25 12.41
N HIS A 45 2.52 -6.05 11.33
CA HIS A 45 3.99 -6.08 11.34
C HIS A 45 4.64 -4.70 11.43
N GLY A 46 3.86 -3.66 11.73
CA GLY A 46 4.37 -2.32 12.00
C GLY A 46 5.08 -1.67 10.82
N ALA A 47 4.50 -1.78 9.61
CA ALA A 47 5.04 -1.12 8.42
C ALA A 47 5.33 0.37 8.70
N LEU A 48 6.55 0.81 8.37
CA LEU A 48 6.92 2.21 8.55
C LEU A 48 6.16 3.08 7.55
N LEU A 49 5.37 4.00 8.08
CA LEU A 49 4.58 4.93 7.30
C LEU A 49 5.44 6.09 6.77
N VAL A 50 5.33 6.35 5.47
CA VAL A 50 6.10 7.40 4.78
C VAL A 50 5.11 8.40 4.18
N GLU A 51 5.04 9.61 4.72
CA GLU A 51 4.18 10.67 4.20
C GLU A 51 4.67 11.17 2.83
N THR A 52 3.76 11.27 1.87
CA THR A 52 4.05 11.53 0.45
C THR A 52 2.96 12.38 -0.24
N ALA A 53 2.08 13.04 0.52
CA ALA A 53 1.01 13.88 -0.04
C ALA A 53 1.48 15.11 -0.83
N ASP A 54 2.76 15.45 -0.76
CA ASP A 54 3.40 16.47 -1.60
C ASP A 54 3.78 15.94 -2.99
N LEU A 55 3.90 14.62 -3.15
CA LEU A 55 4.29 13.97 -4.40
C LEU A 55 3.08 13.50 -5.23
N SER A 56 1.98 13.13 -4.58
CA SER A 56 0.77 12.61 -5.22
C SER A 56 -0.44 12.70 -4.29
N THR A 57 -1.65 12.59 -4.83
CA THR A 57 -2.89 12.44 -4.05
C THR A 57 -3.07 11.03 -3.48
N GLY A 58 -2.45 10.03 -4.11
CA GLY A 58 -2.65 8.61 -3.78
C GLY A 58 -4.00 8.05 -4.22
N GLU A 59 -4.74 8.76 -5.08
CA GLU A 59 -6.03 8.30 -5.60
C GLU A 59 -5.85 7.38 -6.81
N ASP A 60 -6.59 6.27 -6.81
CA ASP A 60 -6.62 5.32 -7.92
C ASP A 60 -7.61 5.74 -9.01
N VAL A 61 -7.28 5.42 -10.26
CA VAL A 61 -8.17 5.62 -11.42
C VAL A 61 -8.80 4.29 -11.80
N ASP A 62 -9.84 3.90 -11.08
CA ASP A 62 -10.51 2.59 -11.26
C ASP A 62 -11.55 2.58 -12.40
N ARG A 63 -11.92 3.75 -12.89
CA ARG A 63 -12.96 3.91 -13.91
C ARG A 63 -12.48 4.82 -15.01
N ARG A 64 -12.97 4.56 -16.21
CA ARG A 64 -12.79 5.48 -17.33
C ARG A 64 -13.52 6.80 -17.00
N PRO A 65 -12.87 7.97 -17.16
CA PRO A 65 -13.55 9.25 -17.08
C PRO A 65 -14.72 9.30 -18.04
N ARG A 66 -15.86 9.91 -17.63
CA ARG A 66 -16.96 10.12 -18.57
C ARG A 66 -16.57 11.23 -19.53
N ARG A 67 -17.10 11.16 -20.76
CA ARG A 67 -16.85 12.19 -21.76
C ARG A 67 -17.51 13.48 -21.26
N GLY A 68 -16.69 14.47 -20.89
CA GLY A 68 -17.14 15.77 -20.36
C GLY A 68 -16.72 16.09 -18.92
N ASP A 69 -16.02 15.19 -18.22
CA ASP A 69 -15.51 15.41 -16.84
C ASP A 69 -14.24 16.30 -16.78
N ALA A 70 -13.95 17.09 -17.83
CA ALA A 70 -12.77 17.96 -17.92
C ALA A 70 -13.12 19.41 -17.55
#